data_AF-A0A960XR59-F1
#
_entry.id   AF-A0A960XR59-F1
#
_cell.length_a   1.000
_cell.length_b   1.000
_cell.length_c   1.000
_cell.angle_alpha   90.00
_cell.angle_beta   90.00
_cell.angle_gamma   90.00
#
_symmetry.space_group_name_H-M   'P 1'
#
loop_
_entity.id
_entity.type
_entity.pdbx_description
1 polymer ?
#
loop_
_entity_poly.entity_id
_entity_poly.type
_entity_poly.pdbx_seq_one_letter_code
_entity_poly.pdbx_strand_id
1 'polypeptide(L)' 'SPGGYGGARSLIALRTLLGNIQVTVLGDQVTVPKVHEKTGPEGRIEDPELVAEIEGLGAKLAAALGSDA' A
#
# COMPACT_ATOMS: atom_id res chain seq x y z
N SER A 1 -11.70 7.68 -2.67
CA SER A 1 -10.64 8.69 -2.94
C SER A 1 -9.70 8.75 -1.75
N PRO A 2 -8.37 8.72 -1.92
CA PRO A 2 -7.40 8.69 -0.81
C PRO A 2 -7.45 9.95 0.08
N GLY A 3 -7.95 11.07 -0.46
CA GLY A 3 -8.06 12.34 0.26
C GLY A 3 -6.73 12.81 0.88
N GLY A 4 -6.82 13.68 1.88
CA GLY A 4 -5.63 14.22 2.57
C GLY A 4 -4.82 13.19 3.35
N TYR A 5 -5.42 12.07 3.76
CA TYR A 5 -4.80 11.07 4.64
C TYR A 5 -4.47 9.73 3.95
N GLY A 6 -4.54 9.68 2.62
CA GLY A 6 -4.10 8.52 1.85
C GLY A 6 -4.84 7.22 2.15
N GLY A 7 -6.12 7.30 2.53
CA GLY A 7 -6.94 6.13 2.81
C GLY A 7 -6.68 5.41 4.14
N ALA A 8 -5.91 6.00 5.07
CA ALA A 8 -5.55 5.37 6.35
C ALA A 8 -6.75 4.75 7.10
N ARG A 9 -7.89 5.47 7.15
CA ARG A 9 -9.12 4.99 7.80
C ARG A 9 -9.74 3.79 7.08
N SER A 10 -9.79 3.81 5.75
CA SER A 10 -10.36 2.71 4.97
C SER A 10 -9.47 1.47 4.97
N LEU A 11 -8.15 1.62 5.09
CA LEU A 11 -7.22 0.48 5.15
C LEU A 11 -7.43 -0.40 6.39
N ILE A 12 -7.77 0.20 7.53
CA ILE A 12 -8.11 -0.56 8.75
C ILE A 12 -9.33 -1.45 8.49
N ALA A 13 -10.40 -0.88 7.94
CA ALA A 13 -11.61 -1.63 7.62
C ALA A 13 -11.35 -2.72 6.55
N LEU A 14 -10.53 -2.41 5.54
CA LEU A 14 -10.15 -3.37 4.51
C LEU A 14 -9.38 -4.56 5.09
N ARG A 15 -8.43 -4.32 6.01
CA ARG A 15 -7.69 -5.38 6.70
C ARG A 15 -8.62 -6.31 7.46
N THR A 16 -9.60 -5.77 8.20
CA THR A 16 -10.60 -6.58 8.90
C THR A 16 -11.43 -7.41 7.93
N LEU A 17 -11.90 -6.82 6.83
CA LEU A 17 -12.68 -7.52 5.81
C LEU A 17 -11.90 -8.69 5.20
N LEU A 18 -10.65 -8.44 4.78
CA LEU A 18 -9.78 -9.44 4.18
C LEU A 18 -9.45 -10.58 5.16
N GLY A 19 -9.16 -10.25 6.42
CA GLY A 19 -8.92 -11.25 7.47
C GLY A 19 -10.14 -12.15 7.71
N ASN A 20 -11.36 -11.59 7.63
CA ASN A 20 -12.60 -12.36 7.79
C ASN A 20 -12.84 -13.37 6.65
N ILE A 21 -12.24 -13.17 5.48
CA ILE A 21 -12.33 -14.10 4.33
C ILE A 21 -11.03 -14.91 4.13
N GLN A 22 -10.26 -15.09 5.21
CA GLN A 22 -9.06 -15.93 5.25
C GLN A 22 -7.92 -15.50 4.32
N VAL A 23 -7.85 -14.20 3.97
CA VAL A 23 -6.68 -13.65 3.29
C VAL A 23 -5.58 -13.38 4.30
N THR A 24 -4.37 -13.86 4.02
CA THR A 24 -3.17 -13.48 4.78
C THR A 24 -2.82 -12.03 4.50
N VAL A 25 -2.90 -11.17 5.52
CA VAL A 25 -2.60 -9.73 5.40
C VAL A 25 -1.33 -9.40 6.20
N LEU A 26 -0.31 -8.86 5.52
CA LEU A 26 0.92 -8.40 6.18
C LEU A 26 0.66 -7.22 7.13
N GLY A 27 1.43 -7.14 8.22
CA GLY A 27 1.31 -6.05 9.20
C GLY A 27 1.64 -4.66 8.62
N ASP A 28 2.56 -4.61 7.67
CA ASP A 28 3.01 -3.38 7.02
C ASP A 28 1.97 -2.81 6.03
N GLN A 29 2.00 -1.49 5.83
CA GLN A 29 1.16 -0.78 4.87
C GLN A 29 1.79 0.57 4.50
N VAL A 30 1.41 1.12 3.34
CA VAL A 30 1.76 2.48 2.92
C VAL A 30 0.47 3.24 2.63
N THR A 31 0.36 4.47 3.15
CA THR A 31 -0.72 5.40 2.81
C THR A 31 -0.24 6.41 1.79
N VAL A 32 -1.06 6.75 0.80
CA VAL A 32 -0.69 7.72 -0.25
C VAL A 32 -1.49 9.01 -0.10
N PRO A 33 -1.09 9.92 0.82
CA PRO A 33 -1.80 11.18 1.00
C PRO A 33 -1.68 12.03 -0.26
N LYS A 34 -2.78 12.71 -0.61
CA LYS A 34 -2.81 13.66 -1.73
C LYS A 34 -2.26 13.06 -3.03
N VAL A 35 -2.64 11.83 -3.38
CA VAL A 35 -2.10 11.10 -4.54
C VAL A 35 -2.06 11.94 -5.84
N HIS A 36 -3.05 12.80 -6.07
CA HIS A 36 -3.12 13.69 -7.22
C HIS A 36 -1.98 14.72 -7.31
N GLU A 37 -1.33 15.07 -6.19
CA GLU A 37 -0.14 15.93 -6.15
C GLU A 37 1.15 15.15 -6.43
N LYS A 38 1.09 13.81 -6.32
CA LYS A 38 2.25 12.90 -6.41
C LYS A 38 2.28 12.09 -7.69
N THR A 39 1.24 12.19 -8.52
CA THR A 39 1.07 11.43 -9.75
C THR A 39 1.33 12.32 -10.96
N GLY A 40 2.24 11.89 -11.83
CA GLY A 40 2.56 12.57 -13.07
C GLY A 40 1.54 12.35 -14.21
N PRO A 41 1.78 12.94 -15.39
CA PRO A 41 0.87 12.89 -16.53
C PRO A 41 0.53 11.46 -17.01
N GLU A 42 1.47 10.53 -16.83
CA GLU A 42 1.33 9.11 -17.22
C GLU A 42 0.65 8.25 -16.14
N GLY A 43 0.10 8.85 -15.08
CA GLY A 43 -0.53 8.13 -13.99
C GLY A 43 0.47 7.43 -13.04
N ARG A 44 1.76 7.72 -13.17
CA ARG A 44 2.82 7.18 -12.30
C ARG A 44 3.07 8.06 -11.09
N ILE A 45 3.39 7.46 -9.95
CA ILE A 45 3.89 8.19 -8.78
C ILE A 45 5.31 8.66 -9.07
N GLU A 46 5.58 9.95 -8.91
CA GLU A 46 6.89 10.58 -9.19
C GLU A 46 7.62 11.02 -7.91
N ASP A 47 6.96 10.98 -6.75
CA ASP A 47 7.55 11.25 -5.44
C ASP A 47 8.55 10.13 -5.07
N PRO A 48 9.86 10.41 -5.01
CA PRO A 48 10.87 9.38 -4.88
C PRO A 48 10.87 8.68 -3.51
N GLU A 49 10.49 9.39 -2.45
CA GLU A 49 10.37 8.80 -1.10
C GLU A 49 9.20 7.80 -1.08
N LEU A 50 8.06 8.20 -1.64
CA LEU A 50 6.90 7.33 -1.73
C LEU A 50 7.14 6.11 -2.63
N VAL A 51 7.87 6.29 -3.74
CA VAL A 51 8.27 5.16 -4.60
C VAL A 51 9.09 4.15 -3.79
N ALA A 52 10.11 4.61 -3.06
CA ALA A 52 10.95 3.75 -2.24
C ALA A 52 10.15 3.01 -1.15
N GLU A 53 9.18 3.67 -0.51
CA GLU A 53 8.28 3.03 0.48
C GLU A 53 7.41 1.94 -0.15
N ILE A 54 6.81 2.22 -1.32
CA ILE A 54 5.95 1.26 -2.04
C ILE A 54 6.77 0.06 -2.53
N GLU A 55 7.95 0.30 -3.10
CA GLU A 55 8.87 -0.75 -3.54
C GLU A 55 9.33 -1.60 -2.35
N GLY A 56 9.64 -0.98 -1.21
CA GLY A 56 9.97 -1.67 0.03
C GLY A 56 8.84 -2.57 0.53
N LEU A 57 7.58 -2.09 0.51
CA LEU A 57 6.42 -2.92 0.85
C LEU A 57 6.27 -4.10 -0.13
N GLY A 58 6.48 -3.86 -1.43
CA GLY A 58 6.45 -4.89 -2.47
C GLY A 58 7.52 -5.96 -2.26
N ALA A 59 8.75 -5.57 -1.90
CA ALA A 59 9.84 -6.50 -1.59
C ALA A 59 9.50 -7.37 -0.37
N LYS A 60 8.91 -6.80 0.69
CA LYS A 60 8.44 -7.57 1.85
C LYS A 60 7.34 -8.56 1.49
N LEU A 61 6.42 -8.18 0.60
CA LEU A 61 5.41 -9.09 0.07
C LEU A 61 6.04 -10.25 -0.70
N ALA A 62 6.97 -9.96 -1.61
CA ALA A 62 7.68 -10.97 -2.37
C ALA A 62 8.44 -11.94 -1.45
N ALA A 63 9.09 -11.42 -0.40
CA ALA A 63 9.77 -12.25 0.59
C ALA A 63 8.81 -13.15 1.37
N ALA A 64 7.66 -12.62 1.80
CA ALA A 64 6.65 -13.40 2.53
C ALA A 64 6.02 -14.52 1.69
N LEU A 65 5.90 -14.32 0.36
CA LEU A 65 5.43 -15.35 -0.56
C LEU A 65 6.55 -16.34 -0.93
N GLY A 66 7.80 -15.89 -0.97
CA GLY A 66 8.96 -16.72 -1.28
C GLY A 66 9.46 -17.57 -0.11
N SER A 67 9.01 -17.30 1.12
CA SER A 67 9.35 -18.09 2.32
C SER A 67 8.49 -19.35 2.51
N ASP A 68 7.49 -19.58 1.64
CA ASP A 68 6.61 -20.76 1.63
C ASP A 68 7.02 -21.82 0.57
N ALA A 69 8.29 -21.80 0.11
CA ALA A 69 8.89 -22.80 -0.77
C ALA A 69 9.85 -23.74 -0.03
#